data_AF-A0A8B6DCD5-F1
#
_entry.id   AF-A0A8B6DCD5-F1
#
_cell.length_a   1.000
_cell.length_b   1.000
_cell.length_c   1.000
_cell.angle_alpha   90.00
_cell.angle_beta   90.00
_cell.angle_gamma   90.00
#
_symmetry.space_group_name_H-M   'P 1'
#
loop_
_entity.id
_entity.type
_entity.pdbx_description
1 polymer ?
#
loop_
_entity_poly.entity_id
_entity_poly.type
_entity_poly.pdbx_seq_one_letter_code
_entity_poly.pdbx_strand_id
1 'polypeptide(L)'
;MNPGPECSNTSGTVYPCGTCDQPVAWQDRGIVNDTCNQWYHVLNVNFQPIRNKQGELINFIESRKPDIIFGTETWLDASIKDIQYFPEDYNIYRNDRNLSGGEVLIAVNDAYITSSVHELQTDCKIVSCKMEIIGHKTVYLSSYYNPKTSNEKGYTEYGITIERASKIRRAFIISAGDFNLPGWDWSSKEIKLHTQCVANHEKFGDI
;
A
#
# COMPACT_ATOMS: atom_id res chain seq x y z
N MET A 1 -2.19 -8.48 0.80
CA MET A 1 -0.73 -8.55 1.04
C MET A 1 -0.34 -9.96 1.42
N ASN A 2 0.78 -10.43 0.88
CA ASN A 2 1.39 -11.69 1.28
C ASN A 2 1.79 -11.60 2.79
N PRO A 3 1.47 -12.60 3.63
CA PRO A 3 1.89 -12.64 5.04
C PRO A 3 3.41 -12.72 5.28
N GLY A 4 4.22 -12.52 4.24
CA GLY A 4 5.64 -12.81 4.29
C GLY A 4 5.89 -14.27 3.90
N PRO A 5 7.15 -14.72 3.88
CA PRO A 5 7.47 -16.09 3.55
C PRO A 5 6.76 -17.06 4.50
N GLU A 6 6.18 -18.14 3.97
CA GLU A 6 5.58 -19.19 4.80
C GLU A 6 6.65 -19.77 5.74
N CYS A 7 6.30 -19.95 7.02
CA CYS A 7 7.10 -20.74 7.96
C CYS A 7 7.08 -22.21 7.52
N SER A 8 7.85 -22.56 6.49
CA SER A 8 8.27 -23.94 6.32
C SER A 8 9.18 -24.27 7.50
N ASN A 9 8.89 -25.38 8.19
CA ASN A 9 9.63 -25.86 9.37
C ASN A 9 11.12 -26.21 9.08
N THR A 10 11.69 -25.74 7.97
CA THR A 10 13.11 -25.84 7.68
C THR A 10 13.84 -24.73 8.42
N SER A 11 14.31 -25.06 9.62
CA SER A 11 15.26 -24.25 10.39
C SER A 11 16.47 -23.88 9.50
N GLY A 12 16.52 -22.65 8.98
CA GLY A 12 17.69 -22.14 8.25
C GLY A 12 17.42 -21.25 7.04
N THR A 13 16.21 -21.22 6.48
CA THR A 13 15.92 -20.36 5.30
C THR A 13 15.71 -18.91 5.74
N VAL A 14 16.63 -18.03 5.34
CA VAL A 14 16.55 -16.57 5.53
C VAL A 14 16.16 -15.94 4.20
N TYR A 15 15.18 -15.04 4.22
CA TYR A 15 14.73 -14.30 3.04
C TYR A 15 15.23 -12.85 3.17
N PRO A 16 16.44 -12.52 2.70
CA PRO A 16 16.98 -11.18 2.86
C PRO A 16 16.15 -10.15 2.06
N CYS A 17 15.96 -8.97 2.63
CA CYS A 17 15.42 -7.82 1.91
C CYS A 17 16.44 -7.32 0.87
N GLY A 18 15.97 -6.95 -0.33
CA GLY A 18 16.83 -6.45 -1.41
C GLY A 18 17.43 -5.06 -1.20
N THR A 19 17.01 -4.36 -0.15
CA THR A 19 17.43 -2.98 0.16
C THR A 19 18.26 -2.92 1.43
N CYS A 20 17.77 -3.51 2.53
CA CYS A 20 18.39 -3.38 3.85
C CYS A 20 19.11 -4.64 4.34
N ASP A 21 19.10 -5.72 3.54
CA ASP A 21 19.64 -7.05 3.85
C ASP A 21 19.04 -7.72 5.12
N GLN A 22 18.11 -7.06 5.80
CA GLN A 22 17.41 -7.63 6.96
C GLN A 22 16.43 -8.71 6.50
N PRO A 23 16.25 -9.80 7.28
CA PRO A 23 15.29 -10.85 6.95
C PRO A 23 13.87 -10.31 6.87
N VAL A 24 13.16 -10.60 5.77
CA VAL A 24 11.70 -10.51 5.69
C VAL A 24 11.14 -11.79 6.34
N ALA A 25 10.66 -11.69 7.58
CA ALA A 25 10.19 -12.85 8.34
C ALA A 25 8.67 -13.08 8.18
N TRP A 26 8.15 -14.19 8.69
CA TRP A 26 6.71 -14.53 8.70
C TRP A 26 5.81 -13.50 9.42
N GLN A 27 6.43 -12.67 10.26
CA GLN A 27 5.80 -11.58 10.99
C GLN A 27 5.80 -10.26 10.20
N ASP A 28 6.59 -10.18 9.12
CA ASP A 28 6.64 -9.06 8.20
C ASP A 28 5.68 -9.29 7.04
N ARG A 29 5.07 -8.21 6.56
CA ARG A 29 4.42 -8.25 5.24
C ARG A 29 5.49 -7.93 4.20
N GLY A 30 5.40 -8.55 3.04
CA GLY A 30 6.39 -8.32 2.01
C GLY A 30 5.88 -8.57 0.60
N ILE A 31 6.69 -8.14 -0.36
CA ILE A 31 6.53 -8.40 -1.78
C ILE A 31 7.78 -9.14 -2.25
N VAL A 32 7.57 -10.14 -3.10
CA VAL A 32 8.66 -10.92 -3.71
C VAL A 32 8.68 -10.66 -5.21
N ASN A 33 9.88 -10.40 -5.74
CA ASN A 33 10.12 -10.47 -7.18
C ASN A 33 10.33 -11.94 -7.54
N ASP A 34 9.37 -12.54 -8.23
CA ASP A 34 9.39 -13.96 -8.62
C ASP A 34 10.56 -14.35 -9.53
N THR A 35 11.15 -13.39 -10.25
CA THR A 35 12.22 -13.63 -11.20
C THR A 35 13.58 -13.78 -10.50
N CYS A 36 13.85 -12.96 -9.48
CA CYS A 36 15.10 -13.03 -8.72
C CYS A 36 14.93 -13.61 -7.30
N ASN A 37 13.70 -13.95 -6.91
CA ASN A 37 13.33 -14.39 -5.56
C ASN A 37 13.76 -13.42 -4.45
N GLN A 38 13.88 -12.13 -4.78
CA GLN A 38 14.25 -11.07 -3.83
C GLN A 38 13.01 -10.55 -3.11
N TRP A 39 13.10 -10.45 -1.78
CA TRP A 39 12.03 -9.97 -0.93
C TRP A 39 12.20 -8.49 -0.57
N TYR A 40 11.09 -7.83 -0.29
CA TYR A 40 11.00 -6.42 0.10
C TYR A 40 9.96 -6.26 1.21
N HIS A 41 10.26 -5.45 2.21
CA HIS A 41 9.41 -5.15 3.36
C HIS A 41 8.31 -4.18 2.97
N VAL A 42 7.06 -4.48 3.34
CA VAL A 42 5.93 -3.60 3.09
C VAL A 42 5.12 -3.41 4.35
N LEU A 43 4.63 -2.20 4.58
CA LEU A 43 3.62 -1.91 5.59
C LEU A 43 2.36 -1.40 4.89
N ASN A 44 1.20 -1.99 5.20
CA ASN A 44 -0.10 -1.37 4.89
C ASN A 44 -0.83 -1.17 6.21
N VAL A 45 -1.14 0.08 6.53
CA VAL A 45 -1.64 0.46 7.84
C VAL A 45 -2.79 1.46 7.71
N ASN A 46 -3.86 1.19 8.43
CA ASN A 46 -4.90 2.17 8.69
C ASN A 46 -4.55 2.88 10.02
N PHE A 47 -4.26 4.18 9.97
CA PHE A 47 -3.68 4.91 11.09
C PHE A 47 -4.70 5.36 12.14
N GLN A 48 -5.92 5.74 11.78
CA GLN A 48 -6.99 6.19 12.68
C GLN A 48 -6.57 6.99 13.94
N PRO A 49 -6.45 8.32 13.87
CA PRO A 49 -5.46 9.08 13.10
C PRO A 49 -3.99 8.78 13.45
N ILE A 50 -3.07 9.25 12.60
CA ILE A 50 -1.62 9.13 12.84
C ILE A 50 -1.11 9.99 14.01
N ARG A 51 -1.86 11.04 14.41
CA ARG A 51 -1.35 12.12 15.27
C ARG A 51 -0.74 11.68 16.60
N ASN A 52 -1.26 10.60 17.20
CA ASN A 52 -0.80 10.09 18.49
C ASN A 52 0.17 8.89 18.36
N LYS A 53 0.58 8.55 17.12
CA LYS A 53 1.35 7.34 16.80
C LYS A 53 2.75 7.67 16.29
N GLN A 54 3.21 8.91 16.41
CA GLN A 54 4.51 9.35 15.89
C GLN A 54 5.68 8.49 16.40
N GLY A 55 5.81 8.34 17.72
CA GLY A 55 6.90 7.56 18.31
C GLY A 55 6.84 6.08 17.94
N GLU A 56 5.63 5.50 17.91
CA GLU A 56 5.41 4.10 17.49
C GLU A 56 5.79 3.90 16.02
N LEU A 57 5.37 4.81 15.15
CA LEU A 57 5.67 4.76 13.72
C LEU A 57 7.17 4.90 13.45
N ILE A 58 7.84 5.88 14.06
CA ILE A 58 9.29 6.07 13.89
C ILE A 58 10.03 4.83 14.38
N ASN A 59 9.70 4.32 15.57
CA ASN A 59 10.32 3.10 16.09
C ASN A 59 10.10 1.89 15.16
N PHE A 60 8.92 1.78 14.54
CA PHE A 60 8.64 0.73 13.57
C PHE A 60 9.50 0.90 12.30
N ILE A 61 9.56 2.12 11.75
CA ILE A 61 10.34 2.41 10.53
C ILE A 61 11.82 2.10 10.77
N GLU A 62 12.40 2.58 11.86
CA GLU A 62 13.82 2.36 12.20
C GLU A 62 14.15 0.88 12.42
N SER A 63 13.24 0.13 13.05
CA SER A 63 13.47 -1.27 13.39
C SER A 63 13.19 -2.25 12.26
N ARG A 64 12.19 -1.97 11.41
CA ARG A 64 11.73 -2.88 10.35
C ARG A 64 12.14 -2.44 8.95
N LYS A 65 12.50 -1.17 8.78
CA LYS A 65 12.98 -0.58 7.51
C LYS A 65 12.08 -0.95 6.31
N PRO A 66 10.76 -0.65 6.39
CA PRO A 66 9.84 -0.99 5.30
C PRO A 66 10.25 -0.29 4.00
N ASP A 67 10.40 -1.03 2.91
CA ASP A 67 10.68 -0.44 1.59
C ASP A 67 9.54 0.47 1.13
N ILE A 68 8.30 0.05 1.41
CA ILE A 68 7.08 0.76 1.04
C ILE A 68 6.10 0.76 2.21
N ILE A 69 5.48 1.92 2.48
CA ILE A 69 4.38 2.08 3.44
C ILE A 69 3.16 2.62 2.71
N PHE A 70 2.05 1.90 2.75
CA PHE A 70 0.73 2.36 2.36
C PHE A 70 -0.05 2.75 3.62
N GLY A 71 -0.46 4.02 3.71
CA GLY A 71 -1.20 4.55 4.85
C GLY A 71 -2.60 5.00 4.47
N THR A 72 -3.60 4.66 5.30
CA THR A 72 -4.97 5.20 5.24
C THR A 72 -5.38 5.83 6.58
N GLU A 73 -6.43 6.65 6.56
CA GLU A 73 -6.92 7.45 7.71
C GLU A 73 -5.81 8.20 8.45
N THR A 74 -4.93 8.86 7.70
CA THR A 74 -3.78 9.60 8.26
C THR A 74 -4.25 10.80 9.09
N TRP A 75 -5.26 11.52 8.60
CA TRP A 75 -5.81 12.78 9.14
C TRP A 75 -4.74 13.89 9.23
N LEU A 76 -3.82 13.87 8.27
CA LEU A 76 -2.87 14.93 8.02
C LEU A 76 -3.49 16.03 7.17
N ASP A 77 -2.91 17.21 7.27
CA ASP A 77 -3.24 18.39 6.47
C ASP A 77 -1.95 19.11 6.06
N ALA A 78 -2.07 20.05 5.11
CA ALA A 78 -0.93 20.76 4.52
C ALA A 78 -0.07 21.54 5.53
N SER A 79 -0.56 21.81 6.75
CA SER A 79 0.24 22.47 7.79
C SER A 79 1.25 21.54 8.48
N ILE A 80 1.02 20.22 8.39
CA ILE A 80 1.86 19.20 8.99
C ILE A 80 2.96 18.84 7.99
N LYS A 81 4.22 18.87 8.43
CA LYS A 81 5.37 18.47 7.59
C LYS A 81 5.62 16.98 7.67
N ASP A 82 6.08 16.39 6.58
CA ASP A 82 6.37 14.94 6.49
C ASP A 82 7.40 14.48 7.53
N ILE A 83 8.45 15.28 7.74
CA ILE A 83 9.52 15.04 8.73
C ILE A 83 9.02 14.90 10.19
N GLN A 84 7.77 15.27 10.47
CA GLN A 84 7.18 15.03 11.79
C GLN A 84 6.87 13.55 12.02
N TYR A 85 6.54 12.79 10.97
CA TYR A 85 6.08 11.40 11.08
C TYR A 85 7.01 10.39 10.41
N PHE A 86 7.83 10.84 9.46
CA PHE A 86 8.71 9.99 8.67
C PHE A 86 10.16 10.49 8.77
N PRO A 87 11.15 9.59 8.79
CA PRO A 87 12.55 9.98 8.64
C PRO A 87 12.84 10.59 7.26
N GLU A 88 13.99 11.25 7.12
CA GLU A 88 14.38 11.95 5.87
C GLU A 88 14.68 10.99 4.71
N ASP A 89 14.99 9.72 4.99
CA ASP A 89 15.28 8.68 4.00
C ASP A 89 14.00 8.03 3.42
N TYR A 90 12.87 8.76 3.46
CA TYR A 90 11.62 8.38 2.82
C TYR A 90 11.06 9.50 1.94
N ASN A 91 10.70 9.13 0.71
CA ASN A 91 9.91 9.95 -0.19
C ASN A 91 8.41 9.78 0.16
N ILE A 92 7.76 10.88 0.54
CA ILE A 92 6.36 10.88 0.98
C ILE A 92 5.45 11.45 -0.11
N TYR A 93 4.40 10.69 -0.43
CA TYR A 93 3.32 11.10 -1.33
C TYR A 93 2.01 11.01 -0.56
N ARG A 94 1.29 12.12 -0.43
CA ARG A 94 0.08 12.16 0.39
C ARG A 94 -1.06 12.88 -0.31
N ASN A 95 -2.27 12.42 -0.03
CA ASN A 95 -3.50 13.11 -0.33
C ASN A 95 -4.14 13.47 1.01
N ASP A 96 -4.00 14.74 1.39
CA ASP A 96 -4.34 15.28 2.71
C ASP A 96 -5.81 15.67 2.85
N ARG A 97 -6.23 15.85 4.10
CA ARG A 97 -7.59 16.22 4.46
C ARG A 97 -7.91 17.64 4.03
N ASN A 98 -8.34 17.78 2.78
CA ASN A 98 -9.13 18.91 2.30
C ASN A 98 -10.62 18.64 2.55
N LEU A 99 -11.46 19.68 2.47
CA LEU A 99 -12.93 19.56 2.54
C LEU A 99 -13.50 18.53 1.53
N SER A 100 -12.68 18.11 0.57
CA SER A 100 -12.95 17.18 -0.53
C SER A 100 -12.30 15.78 -0.42
N GLY A 101 -11.63 15.42 0.68
CA GLY A 101 -11.48 14.00 1.08
C GLY A 101 -10.11 13.30 1.05
N GLY A 102 -8.95 13.93 1.14
CA GLY A 102 -7.69 13.18 1.28
C GLY A 102 -7.42 12.63 2.69
N GLU A 103 -7.08 11.35 2.83
CA GLU A 103 -6.67 10.72 4.10
C GLU A 103 -5.68 9.56 3.88
N VAL A 104 -4.91 9.60 2.79
CA VAL A 104 -4.05 8.49 2.35
C VAL A 104 -2.63 8.96 2.07
N LEU A 105 -1.66 8.07 2.24
CA LEU A 105 -0.27 8.30 1.88
C LEU A 105 0.41 7.05 1.33
N ILE A 106 1.51 7.28 0.62
CA ILE A 106 2.56 6.31 0.32
C ILE A 106 3.89 6.91 0.84
N ALA A 107 4.64 6.14 1.60
CA ALA A 107 6.05 6.42 1.89
C ALA A 107 6.91 5.37 1.19
N VAL A 108 7.98 5.78 0.52
CA VAL A 108 8.93 4.87 -0.14
C VAL A 108 10.33 5.20 0.33
N ASN A 109 11.11 4.19 0.71
CA ASN A 109 12.51 4.38 1.07
C ASN A 109 13.27 5.09 -0.08
N ASP A 110 14.17 6.02 0.25
CA ASP A 110 14.86 6.87 -0.72
C ASP A 110 15.92 6.15 -1.56
N ALA A 111 16.25 4.90 -1.24
CA ALA A 111 17.00 4.01 -2.10
C ALA A 111 16.32 3.78 -3.47
N TYR A 112 15.02 4.07 -3.57
CA TYR A 112 14.25 3.99 -4.80
C TYR A 112 13.99 5.35 -5.43
N ILE A 113 14.18 5.42 -6.75
CA ILE A 113 13.78 6.60 -7.53
C ILE A 113 12.27 6.57 -7.66
N THR A 114 11.61 7.61 -7.13
CA THR A 114 10.15 7.73 -7.17
C THR A 114 9.70 9.08 -7.73
N SER A 115 8.50 9.12 -8.30
CA SER A 115 7.82 10.38 -8.62
C SER A 115 6.31 10.26 -8.49
N SER A 116 5.62 11.39 -8.31
CA SER A 116 4.15 11.42 -8.35
C SER A 116 3.62 10.96 -9.71
N VAL A 117 2.40 10.40 -9.72
CA VAL A 117 1.69 9.98 -10.93
C VAL A 117 0.30 10.58 -10.90
N HIS A 118 0.15 11.73 -11.54
CA HIS A 118 -1.12 12.49 -11.52
C HIS A 118 -2.16 11.91 -12.48
N GLU A 119 -1.73 11.17 -13.50
CA GLU A 119 -2.59 10.55 -14.52
C GLU A 119 -3.50 9.46 -13.92
N LEU A 120 -3.04 8.83 -12.85
CA LEU A 120 -3.80 7.82 -12.11
C LEU A 120 -4.73 8.43 -11.06
N GLN A 121 -4.63 9.74 -10.78
CA GLN A 121 -5.50 10.39 -9.82
C GLN A 121 -6.95 10.43 -10.33
N THR A 122 -7.88 10.09 -9.45
CA THR A 122 -9.33 10.23 -9.64
C THR A 122 -9.96 10.87 -8.41
N ASP A 123 -11.27 11.02 -8.43
CA ASP A 123 -12.07 11.63 -7.36
C ASP A 123 -12.20 10.75 -6.10
N CYS A 124 -11.60 9.55 -6.07
CA CYS A 124 -11.55 8.75 -4.86
C CYS A 124 -10.37 9.13 -3.97
N LYS A 125 -10.38 8.61 -2.73
CA LYS A 125 -9.27 8.81 -1.79
C LYS A 125 -8.13 7.89 -2.20
N ILE A 126 -7.29 8.39 -3.10
CA ILE A 126 -6.13 7.69 -3.62
C ILE A 126 -4.94 8.63 -3.71
N VAL A 127 -3.75 8.05 -3.58
CA VAL A 127 -2.49 8.66 -4.04
C VAL A 127 -1.69 7.59 -4.75
N SER A 128 -1.02 7.98 -5.83
CA SER A 128 -0.20 7.09 -6.65
C SER A 128 1.17 7.70 -6.92
N CYS A 129 2.19 6.85 -6.88
CA CYS A 129 3.55 7.20 -7.30
C CYS A 129 4.13 6.08 -8.16
N LYS A 130 5.08 6.43 -9.03
CA LYS A 130 5.89 5.45 -9.76
C LYS A 130 7.18 5.23 -8.98
N MET A 131 7.66 4.00 -9.02
CA MET A 131 8.92 3.56 -8.44
C MET A 131 9.74 2.86 -9.51
N GLU A 132 10.93 3.37 -9.76
CA GLU A 132 11.84 2.86 -10.77
C GLU A 132 12.89 1.98 -10.11
N ILE A 133 12.93 0.71 -10.52
CA ILE A 133 13.92 -0.26 -10.08
C ILE A 133 14.86 -0.52 -11.26
N ILE A 134 16.15 -0.25 -11.08
CA ILE A 134 17.16 -0.41 -12.13
C ILE A 134 17.15 -1.84 -12.68
N GLY A 135 17.03 -1.98 -14.00
CA GLY A 135 17.02 -3.28 -14.68
C GLY A 135 15.68 -4.03 -14.62
N HIS A 136 14.65 -3.48 -13.97
CA HIS A 136 13.33 -4.11 -13.83
C HIS A 136 12.21 -3.26 -14.44
N LYS A 137 11.00 -3.82 -14.49
CA LYS A 137 9.80 -3.07 -14.89
C LYS A 137 9.50 -1.98 -13.86
N THR A 138 9.02 -0.83 -14.31
CA THR A 138 8.53 0.22 -13.42
C THR A 138 7.37 -0.29 -12.58
N VAL A 139 7.37 0.03 -11.29
CA VAL A 139 6.29 -0.32 -10.37
C VAL A 139 5.43 0.92 -10.12
N TYR A 140 4.12 0.80 -10.26
CA TYR A 140 3.16 1.83 -9.90
C TYR A 140 2.52 1.44 -8.57
N LEU A 141 2.72 2.27 -7.56
CA LEU A 141 2.18 2.10 -6.22
C LEU A 141 0.91 2.95 -6.10
N SER A 142 -0.15 2.40 -5.50
CA SER A 142 -1.37 3.13 -5.19
C SER A 142 -1.85 2.81 -3.79
N SER A 143 -2.06 3.84 -2.97
CA SER A 143 -2.71 3.73 -1.66
C SER A 143 -4.14 4.22 -1.79
N TYR A 144 -5.11 3.33 -1.60
CA TYR A 144 -6.53 3.60 -1.76
C TYR A 144 -7.29 3.45 -0.44
N TYR A 145 -8.22 4.37 -0.18
CA TYR A 145 -9.14 4.27 0.93
C TYR A 145 -10.58 4.47 0.47
N ASN A 146 -11.46 3.52 0.81
CA ASN A 146 -12.89 3.75 0.73
C ASN A 146 -13.45 3.94 2.14
N PRO A 147 -14.15 5.05 2.47
CA PRO A 147 -14.62 5.28 3.83
C PRO A 147 -15.71 4.30 4.31
N LYS A 148 -16.42 3.66 3.39
CA LYS A 148 -17.47 2.68 3.71
C LYS A 148 -17.81 1.82 2.50
N THR A 149 -18.25 0.60 2.75
CA THR A 149 -18.65 -0.37 1.71
C THR A 149 -19.77 0.13 0.79
N SER A 150 -20.62 1.03 1.28
CA SER A 150 -21.71 1.62 0.50
C SER A 150 -21.28 2.81 -0.38
N ASN A 151 -20.02 3.26 -0.30
CA ASN A 151 -19.51 4.33 -1.16
C ASN A 151 -19.15 3.78 -2.55
N GLU A 152 -20.16 3.55 -3.38
CA GLU A 152 -20.00 3.02 -4.73
C GLU A 152 -19.17 3.92 -5.64
N LYS A 153 -19.32 5.26 -5.52
CA LYS A 153 -18.53 6.23 -6.28
C LYS A 153 -17.03 5.97 -6.08
N GLY A 154 -16.60 5.73 -4.84
CA GLY A 154 -15.20 5.44 -4.53
C GLY A 154 -14.66 4.24 -5.32
N TYR A 155 -15.41 3.14 -5.38
CA TYR A 155 -15.02 1.95 -6.14
C TYR A 155 -15.03 2.18 -7.65
N THR A 156 -16.00 2.95 -8.17
CA THR A 156 -16.05 3.30 -9.60
C THR A 156 -14.82 4.12 -10.01
N GLU A 157 -14.49 5.15 -9.25
CA GLU A 157 -13.32 6.01 -9.48
C GLU A 157 -11.99 5.25 -9.30
N TYR A 158 -11.95 4.30 -8.36
CA TYR A 158 -10.82 3.38 -8.23
C TYR A 158 -10.70 2.44 -9.44
N GLY A 159 -11.82 1.91 -9.96
CA GLY A 159 -11.84 1.11 -11.18
C GLY A 159 -11.28 1.87 -12.39
N ILE A 160 -11.61 3.15 -12.53
CA ILE A 160 -11.03 4.02 -13.56
C ILE A 160 -9.51 4.14 -13.39
N THR A 161 -9.03 4.25 -12.14
CA THR A 161 -7.59 4.30 -11.85
C THR A 161 -6.88 3.03 -12.33
N ILE A 162 -7.43 1.86 -12.00
CA ILE A 162 -6.89 0.57 -12.42
C ILE A 162 -6.95 0.39 -13.94
N GLU A 163 -8.03 0.84 -14.59
CA GLU A 163 -8.14 0.84 -16.05
C GLU A 163 -7.09 1.73 -16.73
N ARG A 164 -6.78 2.89 -16.14
CA ARG A 164 -5.69 3.75 -16.63
C ARG A 164 -4.33 3.08 -16.43
N ALA A 165 -4.11 2.50 -15.25
CA ALA A 165 -2.87 1.83 -14.92
C ALA A 165 -2.61 0.60 -15.79
N SER A 166 -3.65 -0.19 -16.13
CA SER A 166 -3.52 -1.40 -16.96
C SER A 166 -3.08 -1.11 -18.40
N LYS A 167 -3.27 0.13 -18.88
CA LYS A 167 -2.81 0.59 -20.20
C LYS A 167 -1.31 0.91 -20.23
N ILE A 168 -0.66 1.01 -19.07
CA ILE A 168 0.77 1.31 -18.96
C ILE A 168 1.57 0.06 -19.34
N ARG A 169 2.33 0.16 -20.43
CA ARG A 169 3.14 -0.95 -20.91
C ARG A 169 4.37 -1.15 -20.02
N ARG A 170 4.77 -2.42 -19.85
CA ARG A 170 6.00 -2.81 -19.12
C ARG A 170 6.01 -2.31 -17.67
N ALA A 171 4.86 -2.29 -17.02
CA ALA A 171 4.71 -1.91 -15.63
C ALA A 171 4.17 -3.06 -14.77
N PHE A 172 4.45 -2.99 -13.47
CA PHE A 172 3.70 -3.70 -12.43
C PHE A 172 2.86 -2.71 -11.64
N ILE A 173 1.68 -3.11 -11.22
CA ILE A 173 0.77 -2.26 -10.44
C ILE A 173 0.59 -2.94 -9.09
N ILE A 174 0.87 -2.21 -8.02
CA ILE A 174 0.68 -2.65 -6.65
C ILE A 174 -0.27 -1.67 -6.00
N SER A 175 -1.45 -2.16 -5.65
CA SER A 175 -2.46 -1.38 -4.94
C SER A 175 -2.68 -1.96 -3.56
N ALA A 176 -2.71 -1.10 -2.56
CA ALA A 176 -2.95 -1.46 -1.18
C ALA A 176 -3.74 -0.34 -0.49
N GLY A 177 -4.17 -0.60 0.74
CA GLY A 177 -4.93 0.33 1.55
C GLY A 177 -6.07 -0.36 2.27
N ASP A 178 -7.14 0.40 2.51
CA ASP A 178 -8.34 -0.09 3.18
C ASP A 178 -9.56 0.14 2.28
N PHE A 179 -10.02 -0.98 1.70
CA PHE A 179 -11.10 -0.98 0.73
C PHE A 179 -12.47 -0.98 1.42
N ASN A 180 -12.54 -1.18 2.74
CA ASN A 180 -13.77 -1.36 3.50
C ASN A 180 -14.74 -2.35 2.81
N LEU A 181 -14.24 -3.54 2.46
CA LEU A 181 -15.01 -4.66 1.90
C LEU A 181 -15.13 -5.78 2.95
N PRO A 182 -15.93 -5.58 4.01
CA PRO A 182 -16.08 -6.55 5.07
C PRO A 182 -16.81 -7.79 4.55
N GLY A 183 -16.37 -8.97 4.96
CA GLY A 183 -17.02 -10.23 4.60
C GLY A 183 -16.35 -10.98 3.46
N TRP A 184 -15.33 -10.40 2.80
CA TRP A 184 -14.42 -11.19 1.96
C TRP A 184 -13.54 -12.10 2.81
N ASP A 185 -13.61 -13.40 2.56
CA ASP A 185 -12.70 -14.38 3.16
C ASP A 185 -11.48 -14.57 2.25
N TRP A 186 -10.33 -14.09 2.72
CA TRP A 186 -9.08 -14.15 1.96
C TRP A 186 -8.52 -15.57 1.80
N SER A 187 -8.92 -16.51 2.67
CA SER A 187 -8.44 -17.89 2.62
C SER A 187 -9.25 -18.71 1.63
N SER A 188 -10.58 -18.63 1.70
CA SER A 188 -11.45 -19.35 0.76
C SER A 188 -11.68 -18.60 -0.55
N LYS A 189 -11.37 -17.30 -0.61
CA LYS A 189 -11.71 -16.39 -1.72
C LYS A 189 -13.21 -16.33 -1.98
N GLU A 190 -14.00 -16.36 -0.90
CA GLU A 190 -15.47 -16.34 -0.96
C GLU A 190 -16.04 -15.21 -0.11
N ILE A 191 -17.26 -14.78 -0.43
CA ILE A 191 -18.00 -13.81 0.36
C ILE A 191 -18.80 -14.53 1.45
N LYS A 192 -18.62 -14.11 2.70
CA LYS A 192 -19.35 -14.65 3.85
C LYS A 192 -20.86 -14.41 3.71
N LEU A 193 -21.65 -15.35 4.22
CA LEU A 193 -23.10 -15.21 4.31
C LEU A 193 -23.49 -13.90 5.02
N HIS A 194 -24.57 -13.28 4.55
CA HIS A 194 -25.10 -12.00 5.07
C HIS A 194 -24.20 -10.76 4.87
N THR A 195 -23.16 -10.84 4.03
CA THR A 195 -22.37 -9.67 3.64
C THR A 195 -23.25 -8.62 2.96
N GLN A 196 -23.12 -7.37 3.38
CA GLN A 196 -23.82 -6.24 2.76
C GLN A 196 -23.08 -5.76 1.51
N CYS A 197 -23.81 -5.15 0.56
CA CYS A 197 -23.21 -4.59 -0.66
C CYS A 197 -22.38 -5.61 -1.45
N VAL A 198 -22.87 -6.85 -1.61
CA VAL A 198 -22.17 -7.96 -2.29
C VAL A 198 -21.63 -7.57 -3.67
N ALA A 199 -22.43 -6.82 -4.45
CA ALA A 199 -22.02 -6.35 -5.78
C ALA A 199 -20.73 -5.51 -5.79
N ASN A 200 -20.37 -4.84 -4.67
CA ASN A 200 -19.11 -4.10 -4.58
C ASN A 200 -17.90 -4.99 -4.32
N HIS A 201 -18.09 -6.21 -3.80
CA HIS A 201 -17.02 -7.18 -3.59
C HIS A 201 -16.62 -7.87 -4.90
N GLU A 202 -17.60 -8.14 -5.77
CA GLU A 202 -17.38 -8.77 -7.07
C GLU A 202 -16.56 -7.90 -8.04
N LYS A 203 -16.53 -6.57 -7.84
CA LYS A 203 -15.70 -5.63 -8.63
C LYS A 203 -14.20 -5.94 -8.56
N PHE A 204 -13.76 -6.74 -7.59
CA PHE A 204 -12.34 -7.02 -7.33
C PHE A 204 -12.03 -8.53 -7.34
N GLY A 205 -12.98 -9.40 -7.70
CA GLY A 205 -12.82 -10.85 -7.66
C GLY A 205 -11.79 -11.42 -8.64
N ASP A 206 -11.49 -10.68 -9.71
CA ASP A 206 -10.56 -11.08 -10.78
C ASP A 206 -9.13 -10.48 -10.60
N ILE A 207 -8.86 -9.82 -9.46
CA ILE A 207 -7.58 -9.13 -9.18
C ILE A 207 -6.65 -10.01 -8.32
#